data_AF-A0A968LKD7-F1
#
_entry.id   AF-A0A968LKD7-F1
#
_cell.length_a   1.000
_cell.length_b   1.000
_cell.length_c   1.000
_cell.angle_alpha   90.00
_cell.angle_beta   90.00
_cell.angle_gamma   90.00
#
_symmetry.space_group_name_H-M   'P 1'
#
loop_
_entity.id
_entity.type
_entity.pdbx_description
1 polymer ?
#
loop_
_entity_poly.entity_id
_entity_poly.type
_entity_poly.pdbx_seq_one_letter_code
_entity_poly.pdbx_strand_id
1 'polypeptide(L)'
;MPIATIAEINAITGIPERTIRDWRKKGIIPGGATIAAAVMAIVAHFKVQAERRSEEGDDELYQEKVRLTRAQADEKELKVAEQEGRLLDAELVRREMGSLVAAFRAKTLSLPVKIAPQLNGLSPAEAEALIKDFLYEALSELARYQPSDPE
;
A
#
# COMPACT_ATOMS: atom_id res chain seq x y z
N MET A 1 -54.58 10.46 -28.32
CA MET A 1 -53.90 10.46 -27.00
C MET A 1 -53.36 11.86 -26.75
N PRO A 2 -53.38 12.36 -25.50
CA PRO A 2 -52.89 13.69 -25.18
C PRO A 2 -51.37 13.80 -25.36
N ILE A 3 -50.92 14.98 -25.78
CA ILE A 3 -49.49 15.33 -25.87
C ILE A 3 -48.95 15.49 -24.45
N ALA A 4 -47.77 14.94 -24.18
CA ALA A 4 -47.14 15.07 -22.88
C ALA A 4 -46.64 16.51 -22.64
N THR A 5 -47.04 17.07 -21.51
CA THR A 5 -46.49 18.32 -20.99
C THR A 5 -45.11 18.09 -20.37
N ILE A 6 -44.32 19.17 -20.23
CA ILE A 6 -43.01 19.09 -19.59
C ILE A 6 -43.14 18.72 -18.10
N ALA A 7 -44.17 19.22 -17.44
CA ALA A 7 -44.47 18.91 -16.04
C ALA A 7 -44.81 17.43 -15.84
N GLU A 8 -45.60 16.82 -16.74
CA GLU A 8 -45.91 15.39 -16.69
C GLU A 8 -44.67 14.51 -16.90
N ILE A 9 -43.79 14.88 -17.83
CA ILE A 9 -42.52 14.17 -18.05
C ILE A 9 -41.63 14.29 -16.80
N ASN A 10 -41.53 15.47 -16.19
CA ASN A 10 -40.79 15.67 -14.95
C ASN A 10 -41.34 14.81 -13.82
N ALA A 11 -42.66 14.85 -13.59
CA ALA A 11 -43.31 14.12 -12.50
C ALA A 11 -43.06 12.60 -12.58
N ILE A 12 -42.98 12.04 -13.79
CA ILE A 12 -42.77 10.60 -14.00
C ILE A 12 -41.29 10.22 -13.99
N THR A 13 -40.43 11.06 -14.59
CA THR A 13 -39.01 10.70 -14.82
C THR A 13 -38.06 11.28 -13.78
N GLY A 14 -38.49 12.26 -13.00
CA GLY A 14 -37.66 13.04 -12.07
C GLY A 14 -36.67 14.00 -12.75
N ILE A 15 -36.68 14.09 -14.08
CA ILE A 15 -35.72 14.91 -14.82
C ILE A 15 -36.12 16.39 -14.72
N PRO A 16 -35.19 17.30 -14.36
CA PRO A 16 -35.50 18.73 -14.26
C PRO A 16 -36.12 19.28 -15.54
N GLU A 17 -37.17 20.10 -15.43
CA GLU A 17 -37.88 20.63 -16.60
C GLU A 17 -36.98 21.40 -17.57
N ARG A 18 -35.94 22.07 -17.05
CA ARG A 18 -34.93 22.74 -17.88
C ARG A 18 -34.25 21.74 -18.82
N THR A 19 -33.83 20.59 -18.29
CA THR A 19 -33.19 19.53 -19.07
C THR A 19 -34.15 18.95 -20.11
N ILE A 20 -35.42 18.75 -19.74
CA ILE A 20 -36.47 18.28 -20.68
C ILE A 20 -36.67 19.29 -21.82
N ARG A 21 -36.70 20.60 -21.52
CA ARG A 21 -36.76 21.66 -22.54
C ARG A 21 -35.55 21.64 -23.46
N ASP A 22 -34.36 21.50 -22.91
CA ASP A 22 -33.12 21.46 -23.68
C ASP A 22 -33.06 20.20 -24.57
N TRP A 23 -33.53 19.05 -24.09
CA TRP A 23 -33.60 17.81 -24.86
C TRP A 23 -34.65 17.86 -25.97
N ARG A 24 -35.77 18.55 -25.77
CA ARG A 24 -36.72 18.85 -26.86
C ARG A 24 -36.08 19.73 -27.93
N LYS A 25 -35.37 20.80 -27.54
CA LYS A 25 -34.65 21.67 -28.48
C LYS A 25 -33.60 20.92 -29.30
N LYS A 26 -32.91 19.96 -28.66
CA LYS A 26 -31.90 19.11 -29.28
C LYS A 26 -32.48 17.94 -30.09
N GLY A 27 -33.81 17.79 -30.14
CA GLY A 27 -34.48 16.70 -30.86
C GLY A 27 -34.38 15.32 -30.20
N ILE A 28 -33.87 15.24 -28.96
CA ILE A 28 -33.77 13.99 -28.20
C ILE A 28 -35.16 13.53 -27.76
N ILE A 29 -35.99 14.46 -27.27
CA ILE A 29 -37.41 14.20 -27.01
C ILE A 29 -38.21 14.82 -28.16
N PRO A 30 -39.00 14.04 -28.93
CA PRO A 30 -39.79 14.59 -30.01
C PRO A 30 -40.82 15.62 -29.54
N GLY A 31 -40.99 16.71 -30.30
CA GLY A 31 -42.06 17.68 -30.08
C GLY A 31 -43.43 17.04 -30.30
N GLY A 32 -44.41 17.34 -29.43
CA GLY A 32 -45.75 16.75 -29.55
C GLY A 32 -45.84 15.27 -29.16
N ALA A 33 -44.79 14.68 -28.58
CA ALA A 33 -44.78 13.27 -28.15
C ALA A 33 -45.83 12.98 -27.07
N THR A 34 -46.41 11.77 -27.11
CA THR A 34 -47.12 11.20 -25.96
C THR A 34 -46.14 10.90 -24.84
N ILE A 35 -46.64 10.66 -23.62
CA ILE A 35 -45.78 10.37 -22.47
C ILE A 35 -44.93 9.12 -22.70
N ALA A 36 -45.53 8.08 -23.27
CA ALA A 36 -44.84 6.84 -23.61
C ALA A 36 -43.71 7.08 -24.63
N ALA A 37 -43.97 7.86 -25.68
CA ALA A 37 -42.96 8.19 -26.68
C ALA A 37 -41.81 9.03 -26.09
N ALA A 38 -42.12 9.99 -25.21
CA ALA A 38 -41.11 10.79 -24.51
C ALA A 38 -40.23 9.93 -23.59
N VAL A 39 -40.82 9.02 -22.80
CA VAL A 39 -40.08 8.10 -21.92
C VAL A 39 -39.20 7.15 -22.74
N MET A 40 -39.72 6.57 -23.82
CA MET A 40 -38.93 5.69 -24.70
C MET A 40 -37.72 6.43 -25.29
N ALA A 41 -37.90 7.68 -25.73
CA ALA A 41 -36.81 8.49 -26.26
C ALA A 41 -35.74 8.81 -25.19
N ILE A 42 -36.16 9.09 -23.95
CA ILE A 42 -35.24 9.29 -22.81
C ILE A 42 -34.45 8.01 -22.50
N VAL A 43 -35.14 6.87 -22.45
CA VAL A 43 -34.49 5.57 -22.19
C VAL A 43 -33.50 5.24 -23.31
N ALA A 44 -33.88 5.44 -24.57
CA ALA A 44 -32.98 5.25 -25.70
C ALA A 44 -31.75 6.17 -25.62
N HIS A 45 -31.94 7.44 -25.25
CA HIS A 45 -30.86 8.40 -25.07
C HIS A 45 -29.86 7.96 -23.99
N PHE A 46 -30.34 7.48 -22.84
CA PHE A 46 -29.48 6.96 -21.79
C PHE A 46 -28.77 5.66 -22.17
N LYS A 47 -29.42 4.77 -22.93
CA LYS A 47 -28.78 3.55 -23.45
C LYS A 47 -27.60 3.88 -24.36
N VAL A 48 -27.80 4.78 -25.32
CA VAL A 48 -26.71 5.23 -26.23
C VAL A 48 -25.57 5.89 -25.45
N GLN A 49 -25.88 6.71 -24.43
CA GLN A 49 -24.83 7.29 -23.58
C GLN A 49 -24.08 6.26 -22.74
N ALA A 50 -24.76 5.21 -22.27
CA ALA A 50 -24.13 4.14 -21.51
C ALA A 50 -23.23 3.27 -22.41
N GLU A 51 -23.69 2.92 -23.61
CA GLU A 51 -22.90 2.20 -24.63
C GLU A 51 -21.66 3.00 -25.01
N ARG A 52 -21.80 4.31 -25.27
CA ARG A 52 -20.67 5.18 -25.58
C ARG A 52 -19.62 5.24 -24.47
N ARG A 53 -20.01 5.32 -23.19
CA ARG A 53 -19.05 5.28 -22.07
C ARG A 53 -18.32 3.93 -21.99
N SER A 54 -19.01 2.85 -22.34
CA SER A 54 -18.39 1.52 -22.41
C SER A 54 -17.43 1.39 -23.60
N GLU A 55 -17.76 1.96 -24.76
CA GLU A 55 -16.90 1.97 -25.96
C GLU A 55 -15.71 2.92 -25.83
N GLU A 56 -15.91 4.07 -25.19
CA GLU A 56 -14.87 5.08 -24.91
C GLU A 56 -13.93 4.62 -23.77
N GLY A 57 -14.21 3.47 -23.13
CA GLY A 57 -13.35 2.86 -22.11
C GLY A 57 -13.35 3.61 -20.77
N ASP A 58 -14.31 4.51 -20.54
CA ASP A 58 -14.36 5.37 -19.34
C ASP A 58 -14.43 4.56 -18.04
N ASP A 59 -15.14 3.44 -18.05
CA ASP A 59 -15.25 2.56 -16.88
C ASP A 59 -13.92 1.84 -16.57
N GLU A 60 -13.18 1.41 -17.60
CA GLU A 60 -11.86 0.80 -17.47
C GLU A 60 -10.82 1.84 -17.00
N LEU A 61 -10.86 3.04 -17.58
CA LEU A 61 -10.02 4.17 -17.16
C LEU A 61 -10.30 4.57 -15.71
N TYR A 62 -11.56 4.57 -15.28
CA TYR A 62 -11.93 4.82 -13.89
C TYR A 62 -11.38 3.74 -12.95
N GLN A 63 -11.50 2.46 -13.32
CA GLN A 63 -10.96 1.35 -12.55
C GLN A 63 -9.44 1.44 -12.40
N GLU A 64 -8.71 1.72 -13.47
CA GLU A 64 -7.25 1.89 -13.41
C GLU A 64 -6.83 3.12 -12.60
N LYS A 65 -7.58 4.23 -12.67
CA LYS A 65 -7.36 5.39 -11.78
C LYS A 65 -7.56 5.04 -10.31
N VAL A 66 -8.58 4.25 -9.98
CA VAL A 66 -8.81 3.78 -8.61
C VAL A 66 -7.65 2.89 -8.15
N ARG A 67 -7.18 1.98 -9.00
CA ARG A 67 -6.02 1.11 -8.71
C ARG A 67 -4.75 1.92 -8.48
N LEU A 68 -4.45 2.88 -9.36
CA LEU A 68 -3.31 3.77 -9.22
C LEU A 68 -3.39 4.59 -7.93
N THR A 69 -4.56 5.15 -7.62
CA THR A 69 -4.76 5.96 -6.41
C THR A 69 -4.54 5.12 -5.15
N ARG A 70 -5.00 3.86 -5.14
CA ARG A 70 -4.71 2.92 -4.03
C ARG A 70 -3.21 2.65 -3.91
N ALA A 71 -2.54 2.31 -5.00
CA ALA A 71 -1.10 2.07 -4.99
C ALA A 71 -0.30 3.30 -4.50
N GLN A 72 -0.72 4.52 -4.87
CA GLN A 72 -0.13 5.77 -4.39
C GLN A 72 -0.39 6.02 -2.91
N ALA A 73 -1.57 5.65 -2.40
CA ALA A 73 -1.87 5.70 -0.98
C ALA A 73 -0.96 4.74 -0.21
N ASP A 74 -0.86 3.49 -0.66
CA ASP A 74 0.01 2.47 -0.06
C ASP A 74 1.49 2.92 -0.07
N GLU A 75 1.98 3.47 -1.18
CA GLU A 75 3.33 4.02 -1.28
C GLU A 75 3.57 5.13 -0.26
N LYS A 76 2.58 6.01 -0.06
CA LYS A 76 2.68 7.10 0.90
C LYS A 76 2.66 6.60 2.34
N GLU A 77 1.85 5.59 2.64
CA GLU A 77 1.84 4.95 3.95
C GLU A 77 3.18 4.26 4.27
N LEU A 78 3.78 3.58 3.29
CA LEU A 78 5.11 2.99 3.44
C LEU A 78 6.19 4.05 3.69
N LYS A 79 6.17 5.18 2.95
CA LYS A 79 7.09 6.31 3.18
C LYS A 79 6.95 6.92 4.56
N VAL A 80 5.72 7.04 5.07
CA VAL A 80 5.47 7.49 6.45
C VAL A 80 6.04 6.49 7.46
N ALA A 81 5.79 5.19 7.25
CA ALA A 81 6.32 4.15 8.12
C ALA A 81 7.86 4.09 8.11
N GLU A 82 8.50 4.33 6.96
CA GLU A 82 9.95 4.46 6.83
C GLU A 82 10.47 5.67 7.63
N GLN A 83 9.88 6.85 7.47
CA GLN A 83 10.26 8.06 8.20
C GLN A 83 10.07 7.94 9.72
N GLU A 84 9.05 7.20 10.16
CA GLU A 84 8.82 6.89 11.58
C GLU A 84 9.72 5.75 12.11
N GLY A 85 10.57 5.16 11.27
CA GLY A 85 11.47 4.07 11.66
C GLY A 85 10.77 2.74 11.95
N ARG A 86 9.57 2.52 11.38
CA ARG A 86 8.77 1.30 11.55
C ARG A 86 9.09 0.21 10.51
N LEU A 87 9.91 0.52 9.52
CA LEU A 87 10.37 -0.41 8.49
C LEU A 87 11.87 -0.68 8.65
N LEU A 88 12.27 -1.93 8.46
CA LEU A 88 13.67 -2.34 8.44
C LEU A 88 13.98 -2.93 7.07
N ASP A 89 15.12 -2.53 6.50
CA ASP A 89 15.65 -3.19 5.31
C ASP A 89 16.09 -4.62 5.69
N ALA A 90 15.44 -5.62 5.08
CA ALA A 90 15.68 -7.02 5.39
C ALA A 90 17.07 -7.52 4.95
N GLU A 91 17.68 -6.94 3.91
CA GLU A 91 19.05 -7.25 3.51
C GLU A 91 20.05 -6.63 4.48
N LEU A 92 19.83 -5.37 4.85
CA LEU A 92 20.63 -4.69 5.87
C LEU A 92 20.61 -5.48 7.18
N VAL A 93 19.41 -5.81 7.70
CA VAL A 93 19.29 -6.58 8.95
C VAL A 93 19.99 -7.93 8.86
N ARG A 94 19.83 -8.67 7.75
CA ARG A 94 20.49 -9.97 7.57
C ARG A 94 22.01 -9.83 7.58
N ARG A 95 22.55 -8.83 6.89
CA ARG A 95 23.99 -8.57 6.82
C ARG A 95 24.54 -8.19 8.19
N GLU A 96 23.96 -7.19 8.84
CA GLU A 96 24.45 -6.70 10.14
C GLU A 96 24.33 -7.76 11.24
N MET A 97 23.20 -8.49 11.31
CA MET A 97 23.04 -9.61 12.25
C MET A 97 24.01 -10.75 11.95
N GLY A 98 24.23 -11.04 10.67
CA GLY A 98 25.21 -12.03 10.22
C GLY A 98 26.62 -11.67 10.68
N SER A 99 27.04 -10.42 10.47
CA SER A 99 28.33 -9.88 10.90
C SER A 99 28.50 -9.93 12.41
N LEU A 100 27.47 -9.52 13.16
CA LEU A 100 27.42 -9.53 14.62
C LEU A 100 27.63 -10.95 15.17
N VAL A 101 26.90 -11.95 14.65
CA VAL A 101 27.03 -13.35 15.08
C VAL A 101 28.37 -13.96 14.66
N ALA A 102 28.86 -13.62 13.46
CA ALA A 102 30.14 -14.11 12.96
C ALA A 102 31.31 -13.63 13.83
N ALA A 103 31.30 -12.34 14.23
CA ALA A 103 32.32 -11.76 15.10
C ALA A 103 32.33 -12.45 16.48
N PHE A 104 31.16 -12.63 17.09
CA PHE A 104 31.03 -13.35 18.36
C PHE A 104 31.55 -14.79 18.27
N ARG A 105 31.18 -15.50 17.21
CA ARG A 105 31.62 -16.87 16.97
C ARG A 105 33.14 -16.94 16.85
N ALA A 106 33.75 -16.06 16.05
CA ALA A 106 35.19 -16.02 15.87
C ALA A 106 35.92 -15.80 17.21
N LYS A 107 35.46 -14.83 18.01
CA LYS A 107 36.06 -14.53 19.33
C LYS A 107 35.91 -15.71 20.29
N THR A 108 34.72 -16.30 20.37
CA THR A 108 34.47 -17.47 21.24
C THR A 108 35.31 -18.68 20.85
N LEU A 109 35.49 -18.94 19.56
CA LEU A 109 36.33 -20.06 19.09
C LEU A 109 37.83 -19.82 19.32
N SER A 110 38.26 -18.55 19.45
CA SER A 110 39.65 -18.22 19.80
C SER A 110 39.95 -18.35 21.30
N LEU A 111 38.92 -18.39 22.14
CA LEU A 111 39.05 -18.42 23.60
C LEU A 111 39.87 -19.62 24.09
N PRO A 112 39.61 -20.88 23.68
CA PRO A 112 40.36 -22.04 24.17
C PRO A 112 41.87 -21.92 23.93
N VAL A 113 42.26 -21.45 22.75
CA VAL A 113 43.69 -21.26 22.40
C VAL A 113 44.33 -20.19 23.27
N LYS A 114 43.60 -19.11 23.58
CA LYS A 114 44.10 -17.97 24.37
C LYS A 114 44.21 -18.28 25.87
N ILE A 115 43.24 -19.02 26.43
CA ILE A 115 43.19 -19.25 27.88
C ILE A 115 43.83 -20.57 28.32
N ALA A 116 43.93 -21.59 27.46
CA ALA A 116 44.46 -22.90 27.84
C ALA A 116 45.84 -22.84 28.55
N PRO A 117 46.81 -22.00 28.12
CA PRO A 117 48.08 -21.85 28.83
C PRO A 117 47.94 -21.22 30.23
N GLN A 118 46.91 -20.40 30.43
CA GLN A 118 46.65 -19.67 31.67
C GLN A 118 45.90 -20.51 32.70
N LEU A 119 45.23 -21.58 32.26
CA LEU A 119 44.48 -22.49 33.13
C LEU A 119 45.40 -23.39 33.99
N ASN A 120 46.66 -23.54 33.61
CA ASN A 120 47.56 -24.45 34.30
C ASN A 120 47.88 -23.97 35.72
N GLY A 121 47.63 -24.80 36.72
CA GLY A 121 47.86 -24.49 38.13
C GLY A 121 46.77 -23.65 38.80
N LEU A 122 45.70 -23.28 38.10
CA LEU A 122 44.54 -22.61 38.69
C LEU A 122 43.62 -23.61 39.42
N SER A 123 43.02 -23.16 40.52
CA SER A 123 41.89 -23.87 41.13
C SER A 123 40.65 -23.82 40.22
N PRO A 124 39.67 -24.72 40.42
CA PRO A 124 38.42 -24.68 39.65
C PRO A 124 37.71 -23.31 39.69
N ALA A 125 37.74 -22.63 40.83
CA ALA A 125 37.11 -21.31 40.98
C ALA A 125 37.85 -20.21 40.18
N GLU A 126 39.18 -20.23 40.19
CA GLU A 126 39.99 -19.27 39.42
C GLU A 126 39.88 -19.53 37.91
N ALA A 127 39.86 -20.80 37.50
CA ALA A 127 39.63 -21.19 36.11
C ALA A 127 38.25 -20.73 35.61
N GLU A 128 37.21 -20.93 36.41
CA GLU A 128 35.85 -20.48 36.09
C GLU A 128 35.78 -18.95 35.97
N ALA A 129 36.40 -18.22 36.89
CA ALA A 129 36.47 -16.76 36.85
C ALA A 129 37.14 -16.26 35.56
N LEU A 130 38.29 -16.84 35.19
CA LEU A 130 39.01 -16.49 33.97
C LEU A 130 38.16 -16.74 32.71
N ILE A 131 37.49 -17.89 32.64
CA ILE A 131 36.60 -18.22 31.51
C ILE A 131 35.45 -17.20 31.43
N LYS A 132 34.83 -16.86 32.56
CA LYS A 132 33.74 -15.88 32.63
C LYS A 132 34.18 -14.49 32.18
N ASP A 133 35.35 -14.02 32.58
CA ASP A 133 35.88 -12.72 32.18
C ASP A 133 35.97 -12.61 30.65
N PHE A 134 36.52 -13.64 30.00
CA PHE A 134 36.59 -13.71 28.53
C PHE A 134 35.22 -13.77 27.86
N LEU A 135 34.28 -14.54 28.41
CA LEU A 135 32.93 -14.63 27.87
C LEU A 135 32.19 -13.30 28.01
N TYR A 136 32.31 -12.63 29.15
CA TYR A 136 31.72 -11.30 29.36
C TYR A 136 32.35 -10.23 28.48
N GLU A 137 33.65 -10.32 28.19
CA GLU A 137 34.31 -9.47 27.21
C GLU A 137 33.71 -9.66 25.81
N ALA A 138 33.54 -10.91 25.37
CA ALA A 138 32.94 -11.22 24.07
C ALA A 138 31.46 -10.78 23.97
N LEU A 139 30.68 -10.98 25.05
CA LEU A 139 29.29 -10.52 25.13
C LEU A 139 29.18 -8.99 25.19
N SER A 140 30.13 -8.33 25.84
CA SER A 140 30.16 -6.86 25.91
C SER A 140 30.45 -6.23 24.55
N GLU A 141 31.35 -6.83 23.77
CA GLU A 141 31.56 -6.41 22.37
C GLU A 141 30.34 -6.67 21.51
N LEU A 142 29.66 -7.80 21.71
CA LEU A 142 28.41 -8.12 21.02
C LEU A 142 27.34 -7.06 21.26
N ALA A 143 27.17 -6.66 22.52
CA ALA A 143 26.18 -5.67 22.93
C ALA A 143 26.52 -4.24 22.45
N ARG A 144 27.80 -3.97 22.16
CA ARG A 144 28.27 -2.65 21.69
C ARG A 144 28.44 -2.60 20.17
N TYR A 145 28.07 -3.66 19.45
CA TYR A 145 28.15 -3.65 18.00
C TYR A 145 27.31 -2.50 17.44
N GLN A 146 27.96 -1.63 16.68
CA GLN A 146 27.31 -0.57 15.93
C GLN A 146 27.28 -1.00 14.47
N PRO A 147 26.08 -1.15 13.87
CA PRO A 147 25.99 -1.42 12.44
C PRO A 147 26.62 -0.26 11.67
N SER A 148 27.35 -0.57 10.61
CA SER A 148 27.88 0.44 9.70
C SER A 148 26.73 1.20 9.04
N ASP A 149 26.85 2.53 8.91
CA ASP A 149 25.87 3.34 8.19
C ASP A 149 25.70 2.79 6.76
N PRO A 150 24.46 2.66 6.26
CA PRO A 150 24.23 2.27 4.88
C PRO A 150 24.81 3.35 3.93
N GLU A 151 25.69 2.94 3.01
CA GLU A 151 26.12 3.75 1.85
C GLU A 151 24.96 4.02 0.87
#